data_AF-A0A348P5U4-F1
#
_entry.id   AF-A0A348P5U4-F1
#
_cell.length_a   1.000
_cell.length_b   1.000
_cell.length_c   1.000
_cell.angle_alpha   90.00
_cell.angle_beta   90.00
_cell.angle_gamma   90.00
#
_symmetry.space_group_name_H-M   'P 1'
#
loop_
_entity.id
_entity.type
_entity.pdbx_description
1 polymer ?
#
loop_
_entity_poly.entity_id
_entity_poly.type
_entity_poly.pdbx_seq_one_letter_code
_entity_poly.pdbx_strand_id
1 'polypeptide(L)'
;MKSINKRKTMVLVLAVLFLILITTISTFLRDYFFNSYDGVSLWITLLEVLGVLGTIIIAIMQLRDSKEISRATFIVELNRTFVENPDYTEIYNALQNCLDKKCTLCENSGCDVTHCEIHFEKSKISNYLTFFETIYILYKKEVISFDIIDDLFAYRFFLAVHSRLIQQEKLIPQPENFKNIFLLEKEWLDYRIKHGKHTQAELDGACEKYRKALETDGEALNEVEWENVYMARPLKAIVSEEKYKKITGK
;
A
#
# COMPACT_ATOMS: atom_id res chain seq x y z
N MET A 1 11.54 -21.10 5.23
CA MET A 1 12.81 -21.77 5.64
C MET A 1 14.06 -21.35 4.84
N LYS A 2 14.08 -20.19 4.15
CA LYS A 2 15.24 -19.68 3.38
C LYS A 2 16.00 -18.51 4.04
N SER A 3 15.45 -17.88 5.09
CA SER A 3 16.05 -16.70 5.76
C SER A 3 17.11 -17.04 6.82
N ILE A 4 17.01 -18.20 7.46
CA ILE A 4 17.95 -18.64 8.52
C ILE A 4 19.36 -18.89 7.95
N ASN A 5 19.46 -19.41 6.72
CA ASN A 5 20.76 -19.57 6.05
C ASN A 5 21.40 -18.23 5.69
N LYS A 6 20.63 -17.23 5.23
CA LYS A 6 21.18 -15.90 4.91
C LYS A 6 21.77 -15.20 6.14
N ARG A 7 21.12 -15.30 7.31
CA ARG A 7 21.64 -14.71 8.56
C ARG A 7 22.92 -15.40 9.04
N LYS A 8 22.99 -16.73 8.93
CA LYS A 8 24.21 -17.50 9.24
C LYS A 8 25.35 -17.16 8.29
N THR A 9 25.08 -17.06 6.99
CA THR A 9 26.07 -16.67 5.98
C THR A 9 26.57 -15.24 6.20
N MET A 10 25.68 -14.29 6.52
CA MET A 10 26.06 -12.90 6.81
C MET A 10 26.92 -12.78 8.08
N VAL A 11 26.54 -13.49 9.15
CA VAL A 11 27.35 -13.55 10.39
C VAL A 11 28.71 -14.19 10.13
N LEU A 12 28.77 -15.22 9.29
CA LEU A 12 30.01 -15.90 8.94
C LEU A 12 30.92 -14.99 8.09
N VAL A 13 30.37 -14.25 7.12
CA VAL A 13 31.13 -13.25 6.34
C VAL A 13 31.66 -12.13 7.25
N LEU A 14 30.84 -11.61 8.16
CA LEU A 14 31.27 -10.59 9.12
C LEU A 14 32.33 -11.11 10.09
N ALA A 15 32.22 -12.36 10.55
CA ALA A 15 33.22 -12.99 11.41
C ALA A 15 34.56 -13.19 10.69
N VAL A 16 34.54 -13.58 9.41
CA VAL A 16 35.74 -13.70 8.57
C VAL A 16 36.38 -12.33 8.34
N LEU A 17 35.59 -11.30 8.03
CA LEU A 17 36.10 -9.92 7.89
C LEU A 17 36.72 -9.39 9.18
N PHE A 18 36.11 -9.70 10.32
CA PHE A 18 36.63 -9.31 11.64
C PHE A 18 37.94 -10.05 11.98
N LEU A 19 38.05 -11.34 11.64
CA LEU A 19 39.30 -12.08 11.79
C LEU A 19 40.42 -11.50 10.93
N ILE A 20 40.12 -11.14 9.68
CA ILE A 20 41.08 -10.47 8.79
C ILE A 20 41.55 -9.14 9.41
N LEU A 21 40.62 -8.33 9.92
CA LEU A 21 40.93 -7.06 10.60
C LEU A 21 41.84 -7.25 11.83
N ILE A 22 41.60 -8.29 12.63
CA ILE A 22 42.46 -8.60 13.79
C ILE A 22 43.87 -8.97 13.33
N THR A 23 43.99 -9.80 12.28
CA THR A 23 45.29 -10.21 11.76
C THR A 23 46.09 -9.03 11.21
N THR A 24 45.45 -8.08 10.51
CA THR A 24 46.13 -6.89 9.97
C THR A 24 46.54 -5.89 11.04
N ILE A 25 45.72 -5.71 12.09
CA ILE A 25 46.11 -4.89 13.25
C ILE A 25 47.28 -5.54 13.99
N SER A 26 47.28 -6.87 14.12
CA SER A 26 48.34 -7.60 14.83
C SER A 26 49.69 -7.51 14.11
N THR A 27 49.70 -7.59 12.78
CA THR A 27 50.93 -7.40 11.98
C THR A 27 51.42 -5.96 12.05
N PHE A 28 50.53 -4.98 11.96
CA PHE A 28 50.89 -3.56 12.11
C PHE A 28 51.51 -3.25 13.48
N LEU A 29 50.91 -3.76 14.56
CA LEU A 29 51.44 -3.60 15.92
C LEU A 29 52.82 -4.26 16.06
N ARG A 30 53.02 -5.44 15.46
CA ARG A 30 54.32 -6.13 15.49
C ARG A 30 55.40 -5.27 14.83
N ASP A 31 55.14 -4.74 13.65
CA ASP A 31 56.14 -3.98 12.89
C ASP A 31 56.45 -2.64 13.56
N TYR A 32 55.46 -1.99 14.19
CA TYR A 32 55.65 -0.78 14.99
C TYR A 32 56.50 -1.04 16.25
N PHE A 33 56.24 -2.12 16.99
CA PHE A 33 56.94 -2.41 18.26
C PHE A 33 58.33 -3.03 18.07
N PHE A 34 58.54 -3.86 17.04
CA PHE A 34 59.80 -4.59 16.83
C PHE A 34 60.75 -3.89 15.84
N ASN A 35 60.45 -2.64 15.45
CA ASN A 35 61.33 -1.74 14.69
C ASN A 35 61.98 -2.39 13.44
N SER A 36 61.27 -3.34 12.82
CA SER A 36 61.72 -4.08 11.64
C SER A 36 61.21 -3.33 10.41
N TYR A 37 61.90 -2.24 10.07
CA TYR A 37 61.41 -1.28 9.07
C TYR A 37 61.66 -1.79 7.64
N ASP A 38 60.78 -2.63 7.14
CA ASP A 38 60.72 -3.01 5.73
C ASP A 38 59.60 -2.22 5.03
N GLY A 39 59.97 -1.30 4.14
CA GLY A 39 59.00 -0.41 3.47
C GLY A 39 57.94 -1.17 2.67
N VAL A 40 58.21 -2.42 2.28
CA VAL A 40 57.27 -3.31 1.60
C VAL A 40 56.09 -3.71 2.52
N SER A 41 56.33 -3.89 3.83
CA SER A 41 55.30 -4.32 4.78
C SER A 41 54.18 -3.28 4.94
N LEU A 42 54.55 -1.99 5.05
CA LEU A 42 53.60 -0.89 5.19
C LEU A 42 52.67 -0.75 3.98
N TRP A 43 53.19 -0.93 2.76
CA TRP A 43 52.40 -0.87 1.54
C TRP A 43 51.39 -2.02 1.45
N ILE A 44 51.77 -3.22 1.89
CA ILE A 44 50.87 -4.37 1.94
C ILE A 44 49.74 -4.13 2.94
N THR A 45 50.07 -3.68 4.16
CA THR A 45 49.03 -3.39 5.17
C THR A 45 48.07 -2.29 4.71
N LEU A 46 48.57 -1.24 4.04
CA LEU A 46 47.73 -0.19 3.48
C LEU A 46 46.77 -0.73 2.40
N LEU A 47 47.27 -1.57 1.50
CA LEU A 47 46.47 -2.22 0.45
C LEU A 47 45.37 -3.12 1.05
N GLU A 48 45.69 -3.88 2.10
CA GLU A 48 44.73 -4.74 2.79
C GLU A 48 43.62 -3.94 3.46
N VAL A 49 43.95 -2.85 4.16
CA VAL A 49 42.95 -1.95 4.76
C VAL A 49 42.03 -1.38 3.69
N LEU A 50 42.58 -0.93 2.56
CA LEU A 50 41.78 -0.44 1.43
C LEU A 50 40.89 -1.55 0.83
N GLY A 51 41.39 -2.78 0.74
CA GLY A 51 40.62 -3.93 0.27
C GLY A 51 39.44 -4.27 1.19
N VAL A 52 39.64 -4.23 2.51
CA VAL A 52 38.58 -4.45 3.50
C VAL A 52 37.52 -3.35 3.41
N LEU A 53 37.94 -2.08 3.36
CA LEU A 53 37.01 -0.95 3.21
C LEU A 53 36.21 -1.04 1.91
N GLY A 54 36.86 -1.36 0.79
CA GLY A 54 36.19 -1.58 -0.49
C GLY A 54 35.15 -2.71 -0.41
N THR A 55 35.47 -3.81 0.25
CA THR A 55 34.55 -4.94 0.43
C THR A 55 33.32 -4.56 1.26
N ILE A 56 33.51 -3.77 2.34
CA ILE A 56 32.41 -3.27 3.18
C ILE A 56 31.49 -2.36 2.35
N ILE A 57 32.05 -1.44 1.56
CA ILE A 57 31.27 -0.55 0.69
C ILE A 57 30.45 -1.35 -0.31
N ILE A 58 31.06 -2.31 -1.00
CA ILE A 58 30.36 -3.20 -1.96
C ILE A 58 29.24 -3.97 -1.25
N ALA A 59 29.47 -4.50 -0.06
CA ALA A 59 28.46 -5.23 0.70
C ALA A 59 27.28 -4.32 1.09
N ILE A 60 27.52 -3.08 1.51
CA ILE A 60 26.48 -2.10 1.81
C ILE A 60 25.65 -1.77 0.57
N MET A 61 26.31 -1.54 -0.57
CA MET A 61 25.61 -1.30 -1.85
C MET A 61 24.72 -2.48 -2.23
N GLN A 62 25.23 -3.71 -2.17
CA GLN A 62 24.45 -4.92 -2.45
C GLN A 62 23.24 -5.08 -1.53
N LEU A 63 23.37 -4.73 -0.24
CA LEU A 63 22.24 -4.77 0.69
C LEU A 63 21.17 -3.74 0.35
N ARG A 64 21.57 -2.53 -0.07
CA ARG A 64 20.64 -1.50 -0.54
C ARG A 64 19.92 -1.95 -1.81
N ASP A 65 20.67 -2.41 -2.81
CA ASP A 65 20.12 -2.85 -4.09
C ASP A 65 19.20 -4.07 -3.89
N SER A 66 19.58 -5.02 -3.02
CA SER A 66 18.72 -6.16 -2.66
C SER A 66 17.42 -5.71 -1.98
N LYS A 67 17.44 -4.64 -1.18
CA LYS A 67 16.24 -4.09 -0.55
C LYS A 67 15.33 -3.44 -1.59
N GLU A 68 15.90 -2.68 -2.51
CA GLU A 68 15.15 -2.03 -3.61
C GLU A 68 14.53 -3.07 -4.54
N ILE A 69 15.28 -4.08 -4.96
CA ILE A 69 14.77 -5.20 -5.76
C ILE A 69 13.63 -5.90 -5.03
N SER A 70 13.82 -6.22 -3.74
CA SER A 70 12.77 -6.89 -2.96
C SER A 70 11.49 -6.06 -2.84
N ARG A 71 11.61 -4.73 -2.72
CA ARG A 71 10.45 -3.81 -2.73
C ARG A 71 9.76 -3.81 -4.08
N ALA A 72 10.53 -3.70 -5.18
CA ALA A 72 9.98 -3.73 -6.54
C ALA A 72 9.25 -5.05 -6.83
N THR A 73 9.85 -6.19 -6.48
CA THR A 73 9.19 -7.51 -6.65
C THR A 73 7.92 -7.61 -5.82
N PHE A 74 7.93 -7.13 -4.58
CA PHE A 74 6.74 -7.10 -3.74
C PHE A 74 5.61 -6.26 -4.35
N ILE A 75 5.93 -5.07 -4.86
CA ILE A 75 4.98 -4.18 -5.55
C ILE A 75 4.37 -4.86 -6.78
N VAL A 76 5.21 -5.45 -7.63
CA VAL A 76 4.77 -6.16 -8.84
C VAL A 76 3.85 -7.32 -8.47
N GLU A 77 4.22 -8.14 -7.49
CA GLU A 77 3.41 -9.28 -7.07
C GLU A 77 2.08 -8.85 -6.43
N LEU A 78 2.07 -7.75 -5.67
CA LEU A 78 0.86 -7.19 -5.08
C LEU A 78 -0.13 -6.73 -6.17
N ASN A 79 0.35 -5.99 -7.18
CA ASN A 79 -0.48 -5.59 -8.31
C ASN A 79 -0.93 -6.79 -9.15
N ARG A 80 -0.04 -7.76 -9.37
CA ARG A 80 -0.34 -9.00 -10.08
C ARG A 80 -1.46 -9.80 -9.41
N THR A 81 -1.39 -9.93 -8.08
CA THR A 81 -2.44 -10.56 -7.26
C THR A 81 -3.80 -9.90 -7.46
N PHE A 82 -3.82 -8.58 -7.69
CA PHE A 82 -5.06 -7.87 -7.99
C PHE A 82 -5.56 -8.13 -9.42
N VAL A 83 -4.70 -7.91 -10.42
CA VAL A 83 -5.06 -7.90 -11.85
C VAL A 83 -5.33 -9.30 -12.40
N GLU A 84 -4.60 -10.32 -11.93
CA GLU A 84 -4.80 -11.70 -12.38
C GLU A 84 -6.00 -12.38 -11.72
N ASN A 85 -6.58 -11.78 -10.66
CA ASN A 85 -7.74 -12.34 -10.01
C ASN A 85 -9.03 -12.01 -10.81
N PRO A 86 -9.75 -13.03 -11.31
CA PRO A 86 -10.93 -12.81 -12.15
C PRO A 86 -12.07 -12.13 -11.38
N ASP A 87 -12.29 -12.48 -10.10
CA ASP A 87 -13.34 -11.88 -9.27
C ASP A 87 -13.08 -10.39 -9.06
N TYR A 88 -11.81 -10.00 -8.87
CA TYR A 88 -11.46 -8.60 -8.69
C TYR A 88 -11.63 -7.78 -9.96
N THR A 89 -11.21 -8.35 -11.08
CA THR A 89 -11.35 -7.72 -12.39
C THR A 89 -12.81 -7.58 -12.79
N GLU A 90 -13.64 -8.58 -12.49
CA GLU A 90 -15.09 -8.54 -12.73
C GLU A 90 -15.77 -7.42 -11.93
N ILE A 91 -15.49 -7.32 -10.62
CA ILE A 91 -16.03 -6.24 -9.78
C ILE A 91 -15.57 -4.87 -10.28
N TYR A 92 -14.27 -4.72 -10.53
CA TYR A 92 -13.70 -3.47 -11.02
C TYR A 92 -14.36 -3.03 -12.34
N ASN A 93 -14.47 -3.93 -13.32
CA ASN A 93 -15.05 -3.61 -14.62
C ASN A 93 -16.53 -3.23 -14.51
N ALA A 94 -17.32 -3.91 -13.67
CA ALA A 94 -18.72 -3.52 -13.53
C ALA A 94 -18.88 -2.17 -12.83
N LEU A 95 -18.07 -1.90 -11.79
CA LEU A 95 -18.05 -0.58 -11.14
C LEU A 95 -17.62 0.53 -12.11
N GLN A 96 -16.64 0.26 -12.97
CA GLN A 96 -16.20 1.19 -14.02
C GLN A 96 -17.31 1.41 -15.05
N ASN A 97 -17.98 0.35 -15.51
CA ASN A 97 -19.09 0.46 -16.46
C ASN A 97 -20.28 1.23 -15.86
N CYS A 98 -20.54 1.05 -14.57
CA CYS A 98 -21.51 1.85 -13.82
C CYS A 98 -21.15 3.33 -13.80
N LEU A 99 -19.87 3.65 -13.56
CA LEU A 99 -19.36 5.02 -13.59
C LEU A 99 -19.50 5.64 -14.97
N ASP A 100 -19.13 4.90 -16.02
CA ASP A 100 -19.15 5.36 -17.41
C ASP A 100 -20.57 5.41 -18.02
N LYS A 101 -21.61 5.04 -17.26
CA LYS A 101 -22.99 4.90 -17.73
C LYS A 101 -23.12 3.91 -18.90
N LYS A 102 -22.24 2.90 -18.96
CA LYS A 102 -22.16 1.85 -20.00
C LYS A 102 -22.54 0.47 -19.46
N CYS A 103 -23.58 0.39 -18.63
CA CYS A 103 -24.00 -0.90 -18.07
C CYS A 103 -24.53 -1.81 -19.20
N THR A 104 -23.85 -2.92 -19.47
CA THR A 104 -24.15 -3.88 -20.55
C THR A 104 -25.43 -4.68 -20.33
N LEU A 105 -25.97 -4.69 -19.10
CA LEU A 105 -27.29 -5.27 -18.80
C LEU A 105 -28.45 -4.50 -19.45
N CYS A 106 -28.20 -3.30 -20.00
CA CYS A 106 -29.21 -2.44 -20.60
C CYS A 106 -29.43 -2.70 -22.10
N GLU A 107 -28.72 -3.65 -22.73
CA GLU A 107 -28.84 -3.90 -24.18
C GLU A 107 -30.17 -4.58 -24.57
N ASN A 108 -30.81 -5.33 -23.66
CA ASN A 108 -32.00 -6.14 -24.00
C ASN A 108 -33.25 -5.83 -23.15
N SER A 109 -33.12 -5.02 -22.11
CA SER A 109 -34.24 -4.58 -21.27
C SER A 109 -34.00 -3.11 -21.00
N GLY A 110 -34.94 -2.25 -21.42
CA GLY A 110 -34.89 -0.80 -21.30
C GLY A 110 -34.79 -0.31 -19.85
N CYS A 111 -33.64 -0.55 -19.23
CA CYS A 111 -33.30 -0.07 -17.91
C CYS A 111 -32.97 1.41 -18.03
N ASP A 112 -33.56 2.20 -17.14
CA ASP A 112 -33.19 3.57 -16.93
C ASP A 112 -31.70 3.63 -16.54
N VAL A 113 -30.89 4.38 -17.30
CA VAL A 113 -29.43 4.49 -17.19
C VAL A 113 -28.98 4.99 -15.80
N THR A 114 -29.94 5.47 -15.01
CA THR A 114 -29.80 5.86 -13.60
C THR A 114 -29.60 4.69 -12.64
N HIS A 115 -29.92 3.45 -13.02
CA HIS A 115 -29.88 2.27 -12.14
C HIS A 115 -28.94 1.19 -12.67
N CYS A 116 -27.65 1.24 -12.29
CA CYS A 116 -26.78 0.09 -12.51
C CYS A 116 -27.02 -0.94 -11.40
N GLU A 117 -28.03 -1.79 -11.59
CA GLU A 117 -28.28 -2.94 -10.74
C GLU A 117 -27.29 -4.06 -11.08
N ILE A 118 -26.15 -4.05 -10.37
CA ILE A 118 -25.13 -5.10 -10.52
C ILE A 118 -25.25 -6.06 -9.33
N HIS A 119 -25.70 -7.27 -9.59
CA HIS A 119 -25.73 -8.31 -8.57
C HIS A 119 -24.45 -9.12 -8.57
N PHE A 120 -23.65 -8.96 -7.52
CA PHE A 120 -22.51 -9.83 -7.25
C PHE A 120 -22.81 -10.80 -6.13
N GLU A 121 -22.15 -11.95 -6.16
CA GLU A 121 -22.07 -12.78 -4.97
C GLU A 121 -21.40 -12.00 -3.83
N LYS A 122 -22.04 -12.04 -2.65
CA LYS A 122 -21.54 -11.36 -1.44
C LYS A 122 -20.12 -11.78 -1.06
N SER A 123 -19.71 -12.99 -1.44
CA SER A 123 -18.35 -13.52 -1.28
C SER A 123 -17.32 -12.72 -2.10
N LYS A 124 -17.61 -12.44 -3.38
CA LYS A 124 -16.70 -11.69 -4.27
C LYS A 124 -16.46 -10.28 -3.76
N ILE A 125 -17.53 -9.57 -3.35
CA ILE A 125 -17.40 -8.23 -2.76
C ILE A 125 -16.54 -8.28 -1.49
N SER A 126 -16.80 -9.26 -0.62
CA SER A 126 -15.99 -9.44 0.59
C SER A 126 -14.52 -9.69 0.26
N ASN A 127 -14.21 -10.58 -0.68
CA ASN A 127 -12.83 -10.87 -1.09
C ASN A 127 -12.12 -9.64 -1.67
N TYR A 128 -12.84 -8.83 -2.44
CA TYR A 128 -12.33 -7.57 -2.99
C TYR A 128 -11.97 -6.58 -1.88
N LEU A 129 -12.84 -6.42 -0.88
CA LEU A 129 -12.56 -5.55 0.27
C LEU A 129 -11.41 -6.12 1.12
N THR A 130 -11.36 -7.44 1.36
CA THR A 130 -10.27 -8.10 2.11
C THR A 130 -8.89 -7.86 1.50
N PHE A 131 -8.79 -7.74 0.17
CA PHE A 131 -7.54 -7.33 -0.48
C PHE A 131 -7.06 -5.96 0.03
N PHE A 132 -7.95 -4.97 0.10
CA PHE A 132 -7.64 -3.64 0.62
C PHE A 132 -7.42 -3.62 2.13
N GLU A 133 -8.12 -4.45 2.89
CA GLU A 133 -7.81 -4.62 4.32
C GLU A 133 -6.40 -5.16 4.52
N THR A 134 -5.95 -6.07 3.65
CA THR A 134 -4.58 -6.60 3.66
C THR A 134 -3.57 -5.49 3.36
N ILE A 135 -3.86 -4.62 2.38
CA ILE A 135 -3.04 -3.42 2.10
C ILE A 135 -2.94 -2.52 3.33
N TYR A 136 -4.06 -2.25 4.00
CA TYR A 136 -4.06 -1.44 5.21
C TYR A 136 -3.17 -2.04 6.31
N ILE A 137 -3.27 -3.35 6.54
CA ILE A 137 -2.42 -4.06 7.51
C ILE A 137 -0.93 -3.93 7.14
N LEU A 138 -0.59 -4.06 5.86
CA LEU A 138 0.79 -3.91 5.36
C LEU A 138 1.30 -2.48 5.57
N TYR A 139 0.45 -1.48 5.35
CA TYR A 139 0.77 -0.09 5.59
C TYR A 139 0.98 0.20 7.09
N LYS A 140 0.10 -0.28 7.98
CA LYS A 140 0.26 -0.11 9.44
C LYS A 140 1.50 -0.81 9.99
N LYS A 141 2.02 -1.82 9.29
CA LYS A 141 3.29 -2.50 9.60
C LYS A 141 4.51 -1.87 8.93
N GLU A 142 4.35 -0.72 8.28
CA GLU A 142 5.42 0.02 7.57
C GLU A 142 6.11 -0.82 6.48
N VAL A 143 5.40 -1.81 5.92
CA VAL A 143 5.89 -2.64 4.81
C VAL A 143 5.73 -1.91 3.48
N ILE A 144 4.64 -1.17 3.35
CA ILE A 144 4.31 -0.34 2.19
C ILE A 144 3.88 1.05 2.66
N SER A 145 4.08 2.06 1.83
CA SER A 145 3.80 3.46 2.13
C SER A 145 2.71 4.02 1.21
N PHE A 146 2.08 5.12 1.63
CA PHE A 146 0.95 5.72 0.91
C PHE A 146 1.30 6.22 -0.49
N ASP A 147 2.54 6.64 -0.75
CA ASP A 147 3.02 6.98 -2.10
C ASP A 147 2.85 5.81 -3.07
N ILE A 148 3.27 4.62 -2.67
CA ILE A 148 3.18 3.41 -3.52
C ILE A 148 1.73 2.99 -3.71
N ILE A 149 0.93 2.92 -2.64
CA ILE A 149 -0.45 2.44 -2.75
C ILE A 149 -1.36 3.45 -3.45
N ASP A 150 -1.11 4.75 -3.30
CA ASP A 150 -1.87 5.79 -4.01
C ASP A 150 -1.67 5.69 -5.52
N ASP A 151 -0.43 5.49 -5.98
CA ASP A 151 -0.13 5.36 -7.40
C ASP A 151 -0.68 4.05 -8.01
N LEU A 152 -0.68 2.95 -7.27
CA LEU A 152 -1.11 1.65 -7.79
C LEU A 152 -2.62 1.44 -7.72
N PHE A 153 -3.24 1.89 -6.62
CA PHE A 153 -4.54 1.38 -6.23
C PHE A 153 -5.58 2.44 -5.88
N ALA A 154 -5.24 3.73 -5.77
CA ALA A 154 -6.18 4.73 -5.30
C ALA A 154 -7.48 4.71 -6.11
N TYR A 155 -7.38 4.78 -7.44
CA TYR A 155 -8.55 4.79 -8.30
C TYR A 155 -9.48 3.59 -8.04
N ARG A 156 -8.91 2.37 -8.00
CA ARG A 156 -9.64 1.11 -7.79
C ARG A 156 -10.28 1.05 -6.40
N PHE A 157 -9.53 1.46 -5.39
CA PHE A 157 -10.00 1.51 -4.01
C PHE A 157 -11.19 2.46 -3.87
N PHE A 158 -11.01 3.73 -4.25
CA PHE A 158 -12.04 4.75 -4.10
C PHE A 158 -13.26 4.47 -4.97
N LEU A 159 -13.07 3.92 -6.17
CA LEU A 159 -14.18 3.44 -7.02
C LEU A 159 -15.05 2.41 -6.28
N ALA A 160 -14.43 1.47 -5.57
CA ALA A 160 -15.16 0.46 -4.82
C ALA A 160 -15.80 1.02 -3.54
N VAL A 161 -15.03 1.72 -2.68
CA VAL A 161 -15.56 2.15 -1.38
C VAL A 161 -16.57 3.30 -1.48
N HIS A 162 -16.51 4.10 -2.54
CA HIS A 162 -17.49 5.15 -2.83
C HIS A 162 -18.62 4.69 -3.76
N SER A 163 -18.66 3.39 -4.10
CA SER A 163 -19.80 2.82 -4.82
C SER A 163 -20.99 2.63 -3.90
N ARG A 164 -22.15 3.17 -4.31
CA ARG A 164 -23.44 2.95 -3.65
C ARG A 164 -23.72 1.45 -3.50
N LEU A 165 -23.40 0.64 -4.52
CA LEU A 165 -23.60 -0.81 -4.50
C LEU A 165 -22.85 -1.46 -3.33
N ILE A 166 -21.55 -1.19 -3.24
CA ILE A 166 -20.67 -1.79 -2.22
C ILE A 166 -21.05 -1.28 -0.83
N GLN A 167 -21.41 0.00 -0.73
CA GLN A 167 -21.89 0.60 0.51
C GLN A 167 -23.18 -0.05 0.99
N GLN A 168 -24.20 -0.17 0.14
CA GLN A 168 -25.50 -0.76 0.50
C GLN A 168 -25.42 -2.25 0.81
N GLU A 169 -24.57 -3.01 0.10
CA GLU A 169 -24.44 -4.45 0.31
C GLU A 169 -23.59 -4.83 1.53
N LYS A 170 -22.56 -4.04 1.85
CA LYS A 170 -21.54 -4.42 2.86
C LYS A 170 -21.22 -3.34 3.88
N LEU A 171 -20.86 -2.13 3.46
CA LEU A 171 -20.27 -1.13 4.36
C LEU A 171 -21.32 -0.47 5.28
N ILE A 172 -22.56 -0.27 4.83
CA ILE A 172 -23.66 0.27 5.64
C ILE A 172 -24.27 -0.81 6.54
N PRO A 173 -24.57 -2.05 6.07
CA PRO A 173 -25.18 -3.06 6.93
C PRO A 173 -24.23 -3.57 8.02
N GLN A 174 -22.93 -3.68 7.73
CA GLN A 174 -21.95 -4.32 8.61
C GLN A 174 -20.65 -3.52 8.76
N PRO A 175 -20.70 -2.22 9.12
CA PRO A 175 -19.51 -1.36 9.14
C PRO A 175 -18.43 -1.82 10.11
N GLU A 176 -18.82 -2.44 11.24
CA GLU A 176 -17.89 -2.96 12.25
C GLU A 176 -17.02 -4.11 11.71
N ASN A 177 -17.55 -4.89 10.75
CA ASN A 177 -16.80 -5.98 10.11
C ASN A 177 -15.76 -5.47 9.11
N PHE A 178 -15.87 -4.21 8.67
CA PHE A 178 -14.99 -3.59 7.67
C PHE A 178 -14.21 -2.41 8.26
N LYS A 179 -13.93 -2.42 9.57
CA LYS A 179 -13.22 -1.35 10.28
C LYS A 179 -11.93 -0.92 9.57
N ASN A 180 -11.17 -1.87 9.01
CA ASN A 180 -9.93 -1.58 8.30
C ASN A 180 -10.17 -0.78 7.02
N ILE A 181 -11.30 -0.97 6.33
CA ILE A 181 -11.68 -0.18 5.15
C ILE A 181 -11.98 1.26 5.54
N PHE A 182 -12.73 1.49 6.61
CA PHE A 182 -13.03 2.84 7.12
C PHE A 182 -11.77 3.57 7.57
N LEU A 183 -10.86 2.87 8.25
CA LEU A 183 -9.58 3.43 8.66
C LEU A 183 -8.67 3.74 7.46
N LEU A 184 -8.61 2.82 6.49
CA LEU A 184 -7.84 2.99 5.27
C LEU A 184 -8.34 4.21 4.48
N GLU A 185 -9.65 4.33 4.24
CA GLU A 185 -10.23 5.48 3.52
C GLU A 185 -9.92 6.80 4.22
N LYS A 186 -10.13 6.88 5.53
CA LYS A 186 -9.81 8.06 6.34
C LYS A 186 -8.34 8.47 6.21
N GLU A 187 -7.41 7.56 6.51
CA GLU A 187 -5.97 7.87 6.48
C GLU A 187 -5.49 8.18 5.05
N TRP A 188 -6.10 7.58 4.03
CA TRP A 188 -5.76 7.81 2.63
C TRP A 188 -6.27 9.16 2.13
N LEU A 189 -7.49 9.57 2.51
CA LEU A 189 -8.01 10.91 2.23
C LEU A 189 -7.16 11.98 2.92
N ASP A 190 -6.82 11.79 4.20
CA ASP A 190 -5.92 12.68 4.95
C ASP A 190 -4.55 12.80 4.25
N TYR A 191 -3.99 11.67 3.79
CA TYR A 191 -2.75 11.64 3.01
C TYR A 191 -2.87 12.48 1.74
N ARG A 192 -3.94 12.30 0.95
CA ARG A 192 -4.14 13.02 -0.32
C ARG A 192 -4.35 14.51 -0.10
N ILE A 193 -5.07 14.91 0.96
CA ILE A 193 -5.25 16.31 1.33
C ILE A 193 -3.91 16.94 1.72
N LYS A 194 -3.11 16.25 2.55
CA LYS A 194 -1.78 16.71 2.96
C LYS A 194 -0.81 16.91 1.78
N HIS A 195 -0.98 16.13 0.71
CA HIS A 195 -0.15 16.22 -0.50
C HIS A 195 -0.79 17.11 -1.59
N GLY A 196 -1.81 17.90 -1.26
CA GLY A 196 -2.42 18.87 -2.18
C GLY A 196 -3.18 18.23 -3.33
N LYS A 197 -3.52 16.93 -3.26
CA LYS A 197 -4.34 16.26 -4.28
C LYS A 197 -5.82 16.62 -4.15
N HIS A 198 -6.25 17.01 -2.95
CA HIS A 198 -7.59 17.51 -2.60
C HIS A 198 -7.50 18.47 -1.40
N THR A 199 -8.62 19.06 -1.01
CA THR A 199 -8.74 19.98 0.13
C THR A 199 -9.74 19.45 1.17
N GLN A 200 -9.61 19.92 2.42
CA GLN A 200 -10.57 19.58 3.47
C GLN A 200 -11.98 20.10 3.16
N ALA A 201 -12.07 21.28 2.53
CA ALA A 201 -13.35 21.87 2.15
C ALA A 201 -14.09 21.03 1.09
N GLU A 202 -13.37 20.44 0.13
CA GLU A 202 -13.96 19.50 -0.84
C GLU A 202 -14.50 18.24 -0.15
N LEU A 203 -13.75 17.67 0.80
CA LEU A 203 -14.18 16.50 1.55
C LEU A 203 -15.43 16.79 2.40
N ASP A 204 -15.44 17.91 3.13
CA ASP A 204 -16.56 18.30 3.98
C ASP A 204 -17.81 18.62 3.14
N GLY A 205 -17.63 19.32 2.01
CA GLY A 205 -18.70 19.59 1.05
C GLY A 205 -19.29 18.32 0.44
N ALA A 206 -18.44 17.35 0.08
CA ALA A 206 -18.89 16.06 -0.42
C ALA A 206 -19.65 15.24 0.64
N CYS A 207 -19.17 15.23 1.89
CA CYS A 207 -19.85 14.58 2.99
C CYS A 207 -21.25 15.15 3.22
N GLU A 208 -21.38 16.48 3.18
CA GLU A 208 -22.65 17.17 3.38
C GLU A 208 -23.63 16.91 2.22
N LYS A 209 -23.15 16.99 0.97
CA LYS A 209 -23.94 16.66 -0.22
C LYS A 209 -24.48 15.24 -0.13
N TYR A 210 -23.63 14.28 0.25
CA TYR A 210 -24.02 12.88 0.33
C TYR A 210 -24.97 12.58 1.49
N ARG A 211 -24.76 13.18 2.67
CA ARG A 211 -25.67 13.02 3.82
C ARG A 211 -27.07 13.53 3.49
N LYS A 212 -27.19 14.70 2.86
CA LYS A 212 -28.48 15.23 2.38
C LYS A 212 -29.14 14.28 1.39
N ALA A 213 -28.37 13.74 0.45
CA ALA A 213 -28.90 12.78 -0.53
C ALA A 213 -29.44 11.49 0.13
N LEU A 214 -28.83 11.02 1.21
CA LEU A 214 -29.31 9.87 1.98
C LEU A 214 -30.64 10.16 2.72
N GLU A 215 -30.90 11.40 3.11
CA GLU A 215 -32.13 11.80 3.83
C GLU A 215 -33.34 11.96 2.89
N THR A 216 -33.13 12.28 1.62
CA THR A 216 -34.20 12.58 0.64
C THR A 216 -34.67 11.37 -0.20
N ASP A 217 -34.49 10.14 0.28
CA ASP A 217 -34.99 8.88 -0.33
C ASP A 217 -34.86 8.78 -1.87
N GLY A 218 -33.67 8.41 -2.34
CA GLY A 218 -33.50 7.64 -3.59
C GLY A 218 -32.98 8.39 -4.81
N GLU A 219 -33.67 9.45 -5.27
CA GLU A 219 -33.32 10.14 -6.53
C GLU A 219 -32.05 10.98 -6.41
N ALA A 220 -31.89 11.74 -5.32
CA ALA A 220 -30.71 12.58 -5.08
C ALA A 220 -29.40 11.77 -4.94
N LEU A 221 -29.47 10.49 -4.53
CA LEU A 221 -28.30 9.60 -4.44
C LEU A 221 -27.72 9.25 -5.80
N ASN A 222 -28.56 9.28 -6.84
CA ASN A 222 -28.17 9.05 -8.23
C ASN A 222 -27.57 10.33 -8.85
N GLU A 223 -27.98 11.51 -8.38
CA GLU A 223 -27.43 12.82 -8.75
C GLU A 223 -26.15 13.21 -8.01
N VAL A 224 -25.72 12.43 -7.01
CA VAL A 224 -24.35 12.58 -6.47
C VAL A 224 -23.40 12.14 -7.57
N GLU A 225 -23.11 13.08 -8.46
CA GLU A 225 -22.28 12.91 -9.62
C GLU A 225 -20.92 12.39 -9.18
N TRP A 226 -20.48 11.36 -9.89
CA TRP A 226 -19.13 10.84 -9.79
C TRP A 226 -18.10 11.79 -10.44
N GLU A 227 -18.28 13.11 -10.35
CA GLU A 227 -17.34 14.12 -10.84
C GLU A 227 -15.91 13.84 -10.34
N ASN A 228 -15.81 13.28 -9.12
CA ASN A 228 -14.56 12.87 -8.52
C ASN A 228 -14.73 11.56 -7.75
N VAL A 229 -14.25 10.45 -8.33
CA VAL A 229 -14.24 9.11 -7.70
C VAL A 229 -13.64 9.14 -6.29
N TYR A 230 -12.66 10.00 -6.04
CA TYR A 230 -11.97 10.11 -4.76
C TYR A 230 -12.78 10.83 -3.68
N MET A 231 -13.86 11.52 -4.01
CA MET A 231 -14.65 12.31 -3.06
C MET A 231 -16.16 12.07 -3.15
N ALA A 232 -16.66 11.30 -4.12
CA ALA A 232 -18.09 11.22 -4.42
C ALA A 232 -18.97 10.79 -3.24
N ARG A 233 -18.55 9.77 -2.46
CA ARG A 233 -19.36 9.21 -1.35
C ARG A 233 -18.49 8.76 -0.17
N PRO A 234 -17.89 9.70 0.59
CA PRO A 234 -16.97 9.36 1.67
C PRO A 234 -17.66 8.54 2.75
N LEU A 235 -16.94 7.59 3.35
CA LEU A 235 -17.49 6.66 4.35
C LEU A 235 -17.88 7.38 5.65
N LYS A 236 -17.32 8.56 5.91
CA LYS A 236 -17.75 9.44 7.01
C LYS A 236 -19.21 9.91 6.87
N ALA A 237 -19.74 9.95 5.65
CA ALA A 237 -21.10 10.41 5.39
C ALA A 237 -22.15 9.29 5.50
N ILE A 238 -21.75 8.02 5.35
CA ILE A 238 -22.69 6.88 5.25
C ILE A 238 -23.10 6.29 6.61
N VAL A 239 -22.43 6.70 7.69
CA VAL A 239 -22.72 6.29 9.07
C VAL A 239 -22.89 7.52 9.96
N SER A 240 -23.57 7.37 11.10
CA SER A 240 -23.65 8.45 12.09
C SER A 240 -22.27 8.84 12.60
N GLU A 241 -22.09 10.10 12.97
CA GLU A 241 -20.79 10.60 13.44
C GLU A 241 -20.28 9.81 14.66
N GLU A 242 -21.16 9.50 15.60
CA GLU A 242 -20.83 8.68 16.78
C GLU A 242 -20.33 7.29 16.37
N LYS A 243 -21.01 6.64 15.42
CA LYS A 243 -20.62 5.30 14.94
C LYS A 243 -19.31 5.36 14.17
N TYR A 244 -19.11 6.37 13.33
CA TYR A 244 -17.85 6.59 12.62
C TYR A 244 -16.68 6.80 13.57
N LYS A 245 -16.86 7.60 14.63
CA LYS A 245 -15.84 7.80 15.68
C LYS A 245 -15.53 6.51 16.42
N LYS A 246 -16.54 5.70 16.74
CA LYS A 246 -16.36 4.38 17.37
C LYS A 246 -15.55 3.42 16.48
N ILE A 247 -15.85 3.38 15.19
CA ILE A 247 -15.14 2.53 14.22
C ILE A 247 -13.70 3.02 14.02
N THR A 248 -13.50 4.33 13.84
CA THR A 248 -12.17 4.87 13.51
C THR A 248 -11.31 5.19 14.74
N GLY A 249 -11.87 5.10 15.96
CA GLY A 249 -11.18 5.39 17.21
C GLY A 249 -10.83 6.87 17.42
N LYS A 250 -11.42 7.78 16.64
CA LYS A 250 -11.21 9.23 16.67
C LYS A 250 -12.48 9.95 16.26
#